data_AF-A0A2S8PT09-F1
#
_entry.id   AF-A0A2S8PT09-F1
#
_cell.length_a   1.000
_cell.length_b   1.000
_cell.length_c   1.000
_cell.angle_alpha   90.00
_cell.angle_beta   90.00
_cell.angle_gamma   90.00
#
_symmetry.space_group_name_H-M   'P 1'
#
loop_
_entity.id
_entity.type
_entity.pdbx_description
1 polymer ?
#
loop_
_entity_poly.entity_id
_entity_poly.type
_entity_poly.pdbx_seq_one_letter_code
_entity_poly.pdbx_strand_id
1 'polypeptide(L)'
;IPDDVQDKKVNDNTNFTKTSGIGLYTTFSAHYGDGVKDPSGNYYTTNFPDQIVASYTQPEKDTLKAYGATTWKDLFPSEKDFPVKPWGAAYNMATPQDGNYNVIYQKTQDIIRKRIPEAILAKPEQFDSIYDNMLKELDAAGAKEIEKQYTELIKERVELWGGSAQ
;
A
#
# COMPACT_ATOMS: atom_id res chain seq x y z
N ILE A 1 -4.65 28.62 10.55
CA ILE A 1 -3.71 28.51 11.70
C ILE A 1 -2.91 29.80 11.73
N PRO A 2 -2.64 30.45 12.89
CA PRO A 2 -1.78 31.64 12.94
C PRO A 2 -0.40 31.39 12.30
N ASP A 3 0.16 32.38 11.63
CA ASP A 3 1.38 32.21 10.81
C ASP A 3 2.58 31.72 11.62
N ASP A 4 2.75 32.19 12.86
CA ASP A 4 3.84 31.79 13.76
C ASP A 4 3.72 30.33 14.21
N VAL A 5 2.48 29.86 14.40
CA VAL A 5 2.20 28.45 14.72
C VAL A 5 2.40 27.59 13.49
N GLN A 6 1.99 28.09 12.32
CA GLN A 6 2.17 27.38 11.05
C GLN A 6 3.64 27.22 10.70
N ASP A 7 4.46 28.25 10.89
CA ASP A 7 5.90 28.20 10.67
C ASP A 7 6.57 27.13 11.54
N LYS A 8 6.25 27.08 12.84
CA LYS A 8 6.75 26.03 13.74
C LYS A 8 6.31 24.63 13.30
N LYS A 9 5.08 24.48 12.83
CA LYS A 9 4.58 23.19 12.31
C LYS A 9 5.33 22.71 11.06
N VAL A 10 5.77 23.63 10.20
CA VAL A 10 6.43 23.30 8.93
C VAL A 10 7.95 23.17 9.11
N ASN A 11 8.57 24.16 9.74
CA ASN A 11 10.03 24.30 9.79
C ASN A 11 10.65 23.75 11.08
N ASP A 12 9.87 23.50 12.13
CA ASP A 12 10.34 22.97 13.43
C ASP A 12 9.39 21.91 14.02
N ASN A 13 8.86 21.04 13.14
CA ASN A 13 7.78 20.11 13.47
C ASN A 13 8.09 19.23 14.70
N THR A 14 9.35 18.77 14.83
CA THR A 14 9.77 17.91 15.94
C THR A 14 9.61 18.61 17.29
N ASN A 15 10.09 19.85 17.43
CA ASN A 15 9.94 20.59 18.69
C ASN A 15 8.50 21.04 18.89
N PHE A 16 7.80 21.44 17.83
CA PHE A 16 6.37 21.78 17.90
C PHE A 16 5.55 20.62 18.46
N THR A 17 5.71 19.41 17.90
CA THR A 17 5.01 18.20 18.34
C THR A 17 5.36 17.86 19.79
N LYS A 18 6.65 17.93 20.15
CA LYS A 18 7.14 17.63 21.50
C LYS A 18 6.61 18.60 22.56
N THR A 19 6.53 19.89 22.25
CA THR A 19 6.16 20.94 23.21
C THR A 19 4.65 21.16 23.30
N SER A 20 3.94 21.08 22.19
CA SER A 20 2.48 21.24 22.16
C SER A 20 1.71 19.96 22.48
N GLY A 21 2.33 18.79 22.24
CA GLY A 21 1.67 17.49 22.30
C GLY A 21 0.70 17.21 21.13
N ILE A 22 0.49 18.17 20.22
CA ILE A 22 -0.41 18.03 19.07
C ILE A 22 0.19 16.99 18.11
N GLY A 23 -0.59 15.95 17.80
CA GLY A 23 -0.17 14.85 16.91
C GLY A 23 0.59 13.70 17.60
N LEU A 24 1.06 13.89 18.84
CA LEU A 24 1.94 12.92 19.53
C LEU A 24 1.25 11.60 19.90
N TYR A 25 -0.05 11.66 20.24
CA TYR A 25 -0.80 10.50 20.74
C TYR A 25 -1.84 9.96 19.75
N THR A 26 -1.84 10.45 18.51
CA THR A 26 -2.85 10.12 17.49
C THR A 26 -2.92 8.61 17.22
N THR A 27 -1.78 7.91 17.27
CA THR A 27 -1.71 6.44 17.11
C THR A 27 -2.42 5.67 18.23
N PHE A 28 -2.54 6.24 19.42
CA PHE A 28 -3.05 5.54 20.60
C PHE A 28 -4.50 5.91 20.96
N SER A 29 -5.10 6.86 20.24
CA SER A 29 -6.46 7.31 20.49
C SER A 29 -7.36 7.09 19.27
N ALA A 30 -8.65 6.88 19.54
CA ALA A 30 -9.66 7.01 18.49
C ALA A 30 -9.70 8.47 18.04
N HIS A 31 -9.58 8.70 16.74
CA HIS A 31 -9.64 10.01 16.12
C HIS A 31 -10.33 9.90 14.77
N TYR A 32 -10.91 11.01 14.31
CA TYR A 32 -11.40 11.11 12.94
C TYR A 32 -10.22 11.27 11.98
N GLY A 33 -10.32 10.61 10.82
CA GLY A 33 -9.36 10.77 9.75
C GLY A 33 -9.44 12.14 9.07
N ASP A 34 -8.44 12.42 8.25
CA ASP A 34 -8.40 13.63 7.45
C ASP A 34 -9.60 13.70 6.49
N GLY A 35 -10.16 14.90 6.32
CA GLY A 35 -11.30 15.15 5.44
C GLY A 35 -12.69 14.99 6.08
N VAL A 36 -12.80 14.47 7.31
CA VAL A 36 -14.08 14.42 8.03
C VAL A 36 -14.44 15.82 8.54
N LYS A 37 -15.70 16.23 8.30
CA LYS A 37 -16.25 17.51 8.76
C LYS A 37 -17.17 17.32 9.95
N ASP A 38 -17.13 18.27 10.87
CA ASP A 38 -18.08 18.38 11.97
C ASP A 38 -19.44 18.93 11.48
N PRO A 39 -20.50 18.93 12.31
CA PRO A 39 -21.80 19.47 11.94
C PRO A 39 -21.81 20.96 11.58
N SER A 40 -20.78 21.72 11.95
CA SER A 40 -20.60 23.13 11.57
C SER A 40 -19.91 23.29 10.21
N GLY A 41 -19.44 22.20 9.60
CA GLY A 41 -18.76 22.17 8.31
C GLY A 41 -17.24 22.33 8.40
N ASN A 42 -16.68 22.41 9.61
CA ASN A 42 -15.25 22.52 9.84
C ASN A 42 -14.59 21.14 9.85
N TYR A 43 -13.35 21.03 9.40
CA TYR A 43 -12.61 19.76 9.44
C TYR A 43 -12.17 19.42 10.87
N TYR A 44 -12.25 18.14 11.24
CA TYR A 44 -11.77 17.65 12.54
C TYR A 44 -10.24 17.69 12.68
N THR A 45 -9.53 17.68 11.56
CA THR A 45 -8.06 17.75 11.53
C THR A 45 -7.60 19.03 10.83
N THR A 46 -6.34 19.39 11.05
CA THR A 46 -5.72 20.50 10.33
C THR A 46 -5.26 20.13 8.93
N ASN A 47 -5.50 18.91 8.47
CA ASN A 47 -5.05 18.43 7.17
C ASN A 47 -6.23 18.47 6.20
N PHE A 48 -6.44 19.64 5.60
CA PHE A 48 -7.47 19.88 4.60
C PHE A 48 -6.89 20.67 3.42
N PRO A 49 -7.54 20.67 2.24
CA PRO A 49 -6.92 21.12 0.99
C PRO A 49 -6.20 22.46 1.07
N ASP A 50 -6.88 23.50 1.57
CA ASP A 50 -6.29 24.85 1.66
C ASP A 50 -5.09 24.90 2.61
N GLN A 51 -5.18 24.20 3.75
CA GLN A 51 -4.12 24.17 4.75
C GLN A 51 -2.91 23.34 4.31
N ILE A 52 -3.11 22.32 3.47
CA ILE A 52 -2.04 21.54 2.85
C ILE A 52 -1.21 22.46 1.94
N VAL A 53 -1.86 23.22 1.05
CA VAL A 53 -1.17 24.16 0.15
C VAL A 53 -0.46 25.26 0.95
N ALA A 54 -1.10 25.78 2.00
CA ALA A 54 -0.49 26.77 2.89
C ALA A 54 0.74 26.23 3.63
N SER A 55 0.78 24.92 3.93
CA SER A 55 1.88 24.27 4.64
C SER A 55 3.10 23.95 3.79
N TYR A 56 3.00 24.01 2.46
CA TYR A 56 4.15 23.76 1.59
C TYR A 56 5.21 24.85 1.73
N THR A 57 6.46 24.39 1.79
CA THR A 57 7.64 25.24 1.71
C THR A 57 7.75 25.90 0.33
N GLN A 58 8.55 26.97 0.23
CA GLN A 58 8.76 27.64 -1.07
C GLN A 58 9.31 26.69 -2.15
N PRO A 59 10.31 25.83 -1.88
CA PRO A 59 10.80 24.86 -2.87
C PRO A 59 9.73 23.89 -3.36
N GLU A 60 8.82 23.43 -2.50
CA GLU A 60 7.72 22.55 -2.90
C GLU A 60 6.73 23.28 -3.82
N LYS A 61 6.39 24.54 -3.50
CA LYS A 61 5.52 25.37 -4.35
C LYS A 61 6.13 25.61 -5.73
N ASP A 62 7.43 25.93 -5.78
CA ASP A 62 8.14 26.15 -7.04
C ASP A 62 8.21 24.86 -7.87
N THR A 63 8.42 23.72 -7.22
CA THR A 63 8.44 22.41 -7.87
C THR A 63 7.07 22.07 -8.45
N LEU A 64 6.01 22.13 -7.65
CA LEU A 64 4.64 21.86 -8.08
C LEU A 64 4.22 22.75 -9.25
N LYS A 65 4.57 24.04 -9.20
CA LYS A 65 4.35 24.98 -10.31
C LYS A 65 5.07 24.56 -11.59
N ALA A 66 6.32 24.07 -11.50
CA ALA A 66 7.06 23.58 -12.66
C ALA A 66 6.40 22.34 -13.29
N TYR A 67 5.73 21.51 -12.49
CA TYR A 67 4.93 20.37 -12.95
C TYR A 67 3.50 20.75 -13.37
N GLY A 68 3.09 22.03 -13.25
CA GLY A 68 1.72 22.46 -13.51
C GLY A 68 0.69 21.91 -12.51
N ALA A 69 1.13 21.53 -11.31
CA ALA A 69 0.33 20.96 -10.23
C ALA A 69 0.12 21.98 -9.10
N THR A 70 -0.97 21.84 -8.36
CA THR A 70 -1.26 22.65 -7.15
C THR A 70 -0.92 21.87 -5.88
N THR A 71 -1.11 20.56 -5.90
CA THR A 71 -0.77 19.64 -4.81
C THR A 71 0.02 18.45 -5.34
N TRP A 72 0.78 17.78 -4.46
CA TRP A 72 1.43 16.52 -4.82
C TRP A 72 0.44 15.45 -5.28
N LYS A 73 -0.82 15.50 -4.82
CA LYS A 73 -1.90 14.57 -5.24
C LYS A 73 -2.22 14.72 -6.73
N ASP A 74 -2.08 15.91 -7.31
CA ASP A 74 -2.42 16.18 -8.72
C ASP A 74 -1.51 15.42 -9.70
N LEU A 75 -0.35 14.95 -9.24
CA LEU A 75 0.59 14.17 -10.03
C LEU A 75 0.23 12.67 -10.11
N PHE A 76 -0.76 12.23 -9.34
CA PHE A 76 -1.20 10.84 -9.30
C PHE A 76 -2.55 10.67 -10.01
N PRO A 77 -2.86 9.47 -10.55
CA PRO A 77 -4.17 9.22 -11.11
C PRO A 77 -5.26 9.40 -10.06
N SER A 78 -6.40 9.92 -10.51
CA SER A 78 -7.52 10.25 -9.66
C SER A 78 -8.28 8.99 -9.20
N GLU A 79 -9.20 9.14 -8.24
CA GLU A 79 -10.11 8.07 -7.82
C GLU A 79 -10.92 7.49 -9.00
N LYS A 80 -11.15 8.29 -10.05
CA LYS A 80 -11.83 7.82 -11.28
C LYS A 80 -10.96 6.87 -12.09
N ASP A 81 -9.64 7.03 -12.01
CA ASP A 81 -8.66 6.19 -12.68
C ASP A 81 -8.35 4.92 -11.88
N PHE A 82 -8.71 4.89 -10.59
CA PHE A 82 -8.59 3.75 -9.69
C PHE A 82 -9.97 3.23 -9.25
N PRO A 83 -10.64 2.42 -10.09
CA PRO A 83 -11.87 1.77 -9.67
C PRO A 83 -11.62 0.94 -8.41
N VAL A 84 -12.55 1.00 -7.46
CA VAL A 84 -12.50 0.20 -6.23
C VAL A 84 -12.36 -1.26 -6.63
N LYS A 85 -11.22 -1.86 -6.28
CA LYS A 85 -10.95 -3.27 -6.51
C LYS A 85 -11.59 -4.08 -5.37
N PRO A 86 -12.63 -4.89 -5.62
CA PRO A 86 -13.29 -5.63 -4.55
C PRO A 86 -12.36 -6.68 -3.90
N TRP A 87 -11.27 -7.06 -4.56
CA TRP A 87 -10.23 -7.93 -4.00
C TRP A 87 -9.15 -7.18 -3.20
N GLY A 88 -9.28 -5.87 -3.01
CA GLY A 88 -8.27 -5.04 -2.34
C GLY A 88 -7.95 -5.46 -0.91
N ALA A 89 -8.89 -6.12 -0.21
CA ALA A 89 -8.68 -6.68 1.13
C ALA A 89 -8.25 -8.15 1.12
N ALA A 90 -8.16 -8.78 -0.06
CA ALA A 90 -7.84 -10.21 -0.21
C ALA A 90 -6.41 -10.55 0.25
N TYR A 91 -5.53 -9.55 0.39
CA TYR A 91 -4.19 -9.74 0.96
C TYR A 91 -4.20 -10.23 2.42
N ASN A 92 -5.32 -10.04 3.16
CA ASN A 92 -5.48 -10.53 4.53
C ASN A 92 -6.04 -11.96 4.60
N MET A 93 -6.28 -12.62 3.46
CA MET A 93 -6.83 -13.97 3.47
C MET A 93 -5.85 -14.96 4.08
N ALA A 94 -6.35 -15.78 5.01
CA ALA A 94 -5.57 -16.89 5.54
C ALA A 94 -5.30 -17.91 4.42
N THR A 95 -4.13 -18.52 4.45
CA THR A 95 -3.83 -19.63 3.54
C THR A 95 -4.73 -20.82 3.87
N PRO A 96 -5.21 -21.56 2.85
CA PRO A 96 -5.99 -22.77 3.09
C PRO A 96 -5.21 -23.74 3.98
N GLN A 97 -5.88 -24.22 5.04
CA GLN A 97 -5.32 -25.16 6.02
C GLN A 97 -5.52 -26.62 5.60
N ASP A 98 -6.38 -26.85 4.61
CA ASP A 98 -6.81 -28.18 4.19
C ASP A 98 -5.94 -28.71 3.04
N GLY A 99 -5.65 -30.01 3.08
CA GLY A 99 -4.91 -30.71 2.03
C GLY A 99 -3.40 -30.42 2.02
N ASN A 100 -2.80 -30.48 0.83
CA ASN A 100 -1.34 -30.38 0.64
C ASN A 100 -0.85 -28.95 0.40
N TYR A 101 -1.71 -27.92 0.53
CA TYR A 101 -1.38 -26.54 0.16
C TYR A 101 -0.11 -26.05 0.85
N ASN A 102 -0.04 -26.14 2.18
CA ASN A 102 1.11 -25.66 2.95
C ASN A 102 2.40 -26.42 2.58
N VAL A 103 2.31 -27.73 2.30
CA VAL A 103 3.47 -28.55 1.89
C VAL A 103 3.97 -28.12 0.52
N ILE A 104 3.07 -27.96 -0.45
CA ILE A 104 3.41 -27.51 -1.80
C ILE A 104 3.96 -26.09 -1.75
N TYR A 105 3.32 -25.20 -1.01
CA TYR A 105 3.79 -23.83 -0.80
C TYR A 105 5.22 -23.80 -0.25
N GLN A 106 5.53 -24.55 0.81
CA GLN A 106 6.91 -24.62 1.32
C GLN A 106 7.90 -25.12 0.26
N LYS A 107 7.55 -26.17 -0.50
CA LYS A 107 8.40 -26.64 -1.61
C LYS A 107 8.65 -25.55 -2.66
N THR A 108 7.63 -24.78 -3.03
CA THR A 108 7.81 -23.66 -3.97
C THR A 108 8.74 -22.58 -3.40
N GLN A 109 8.61 -22.26 -2.11
CA GLN A 109 9.48 -21.30 -1.44
C GLN A 109 10.93 -21.78 -1.41
N ASP A 110 11.17 -23.06 -1.14
CA ASP A 110 12.52 -23.65 -1.14
C ASP A 110 13.16 -23.59 -2.55
N ILE A 111 12.38 -23.87 -3.59
CA ILE A 111 12.84 -23.75 -4.99
C ILE A 111 13.21 -22.30 -5.31
N ILE A 112 12.34 -21.33 -5.00
CA ILE A 112 12.59 -19.90 -5.26
C ILE A 112 13.83 -19.43 -4.50
N ARG A 113 13.93 -19.77 -3.20
CA ARG A 113 15.05 -19.39 -2.34
C ARG A 113 16.37 -20.01 -2.76
N LYS A 114 16.35 -21.09 -3.54
CA LYS A 114 17.53 -21.70 -4.14
C LYS A 114 17.87 -21.08 -5.50
N ARG A 115 16.90 -21.02 -6.40
CA ARG A 115 17.10 -20.69 -7.82
C ARG A 115 17.31 -19.21 -8.09
N ILE A 116 16.66 -18.33 -7.33
CA ILE A 116 16.86 -16.88 -7.51
C ILE A 116 18.29 -16.46 -7.13
N PRO A 117 18.86 -16.86 -5.98
CA PRO A 117 20.28 -16.57 -5.70
C PRO A 117 21.24 -17.19 -6.72
N GLU A 118 20.97 -18.41 -7.19
CA GLU A 118 21.75 -19.06 -8.25
C GLU A 118 21.74 -18.21 -9.53
N ALA A 119 20.57 -17.74 -9.97
CA ALA A 119 20.43 -16.91 -11.16
C ALA A 119 21.17 -15.56 -11.03
N ILE A 120 21.20 -14.97 -9.83
CA ILE A 120 21.91 -13.71 -9.55
C ILE A 120 23.44 -13.91 -9.60
N LEU A 121 23.94 -15.05 -9.13
CA LEU A 121 25.38 -15.35 -9.05
C LEU A 121 25.96 -15.96 -10.33
N ALA A 122 25.11 -16.51 -11.19
CA ALA A 122 25.50 -17.09 -12.47
C ALA A 122 25.90 -16.01 -13.49
N LYS A 123 26.49 -16.44 -14.60
CA LYS A 123 26.76 -15.52 -15.72
C LYS A 123 25.43 -15.09 -16.36
N PRO A 124 25.33 -13.86 -16.90
CA PRO A 124 24.10 -13.36 -17.53
C PRO A 124 23.53 -14.31 -18.59
N GLU A 125 24.38 -14.99 -19.36
CA GLU A 125 23.95 -15.90 -20.43
C GLU A 125 23.30 -17.20 -19.90
N GLN A 126 23.41 -17.47 -18.59
CA GLN A 126 22.83 -18.64 -17.94
C GLN A 126 21.47 -18.34 -17.27
N PHE A 127 21.10 -17.06 -17.16
CA PHE A 127 19.90 -16.64 -16.44
C PHE A 127 18.65 -17.34 -16.95
N ASP A 128 18.39 -17.30 -18.26
CA ASP A 128 17.19 -17.88 -18.87
C ASP A 128 17.09 -19.37 -18.58
N SER A 129 18.21 -20.10 -18.71
CA SER A 129 18.22 -21.54 -18.42
C SER A 129 17.92 -21.83 -16.94
N ILE A 130 18.41 -21.01 -16.01
CA ILE A 130 18.17 -21.20 -14.56
C ILE A 130 16.71 -20.88 -14.23
N TYR A 131 16.19 -19.78 -14.80
CA TYR A 131 14.83 -19.33 -14.61
C TYR A 131 13.81 -20.32 -15.18
N ASP A 132 14.02 -20.81 -16.41
CA ASP A 132 13.15 -21.82 -17.03
C ASP A 132 13.14 -23.14 -16.25
N ASN A 133 14.29 -23.53 -15.71
CA ASN A 133 14.38 -24.71 -14.86
C ASN A 133 13.65 -24.50 -13.52
N MET A 134 13.75 -23.31 -12.92
CA MET A 134 12.98 -22.96 -11.73
C MET A 134 11.47 -23.08 -11.99
N LEU A 135 10.97 -22.55 -13.10
CA LEU A 135 9.55 -22.66 -13.47
C LEU A 135 9.10 -24.12 -13.62
N LYS A 136 9.92 -24.97 -14.27
CA LYS A 136 9.64 -26.41 -14.38
C LYS A 136 9.62 -27.11 -13.01
N GLU A 137 10.53 -26.75 -12.11
CA GLU A 137 10.57 -27.29 -10.75
C GLU A 137 9.34 -26.86 -9.94
N LEU A 138 8.89 -25.60 -10.08
CA LEU A 138 7.67 -25.09 -9.46
C LEU A 138 6.44 -25.83 -9.96
N ASP A 139 6.31 -26.00 -11.28
CA ASP A 139 5.24 -26.78 -11.90
C ASP A 139 5.23 -28.22 -11.37
N ALA A 140 6.39 -28.88 -11.33
CA ALA A 140 6.55 -30.24 -10.83
C ALA A 140 6.26 -30.36 -9.32
N ALA A 141 6.50 -29.30 -8.54
CA ALA A 141 6.17 -29.25 -7.13
C ALA A 141 4.67 -29.09 -6.86
N GLY A 142 3.88 -28.73 -7.88
CA GLY A 142 2.43 -28.52 -7.78
C GLY A 142 2.00 -27.06 -7.69
N ALA A 143 2.85 -26.10 -8.07
CA ALA A 143 2.54 -24.67 -8.00
C ALA A 143 1.20 -24.32 -8.68
N LYS A 144 0.96 -24.85 -9.89
CA LYS A 144 -0.28 -24.63 -10.64
C LYS A 144 -1.55 -25.03 -9.90
N GLU A 145 -1.48 -26.10 -9.11
CA GLU A 145 -2.64 -26.59 -8.35
C GLU A 145 -2.98 -25.65 -7.20
N ILE A 146 -1.96 -25.23 -6.44
CA ILE A 146 -2.18 -24.30 -5.33
C ILE A 146 -2.54 -22.88 -5.80
N GLU A 147 -2.02 -22.46 -6.97
CA GLU A 147 -2.41 -21.19 -7.61
C GLU A 147 -3.89 -21.21 -8.03
N LYS A 148 -4.35 -22.32 -8.61
CA LYS A 148 -5.77 -22.50 -8.95
C LYS A 148 -6.64 -22.48 -7.71
N GLN A 149 -6.28 -23.25 -6.68
CA GLN A 149 -7.00 -23.28 -5.40
C GLN A 149 -7.10 -21.88 -4.77
N TYR A 150 -5.99 -21.14 -4.72
CA TYR A 150 -5.96 -19.79 -4.15
C TYR A 150 -6.76 -18.78 -4.99
N THR A 151 -6.75 -18.95 -6.32
CA THR A 151 -7.58 -18.14 -7.24
C THR A 151 -9.07 -18.34 -6.98
N GLU A 152 -9.51 -19.58 -6.77
CA GLU A 152 -10.90 -19.90 -6.42
C GLU A 152 -11.29 -19.26 -5.09
N LEU A 153 -10.45 -19.36 -4.07
CA LEU A 153 -10.68 -18.70 -2.77
C LEU A 153 -10.83 -17.18 -2.89
N ILE A 154 -10.01 -16.53 -3.73
CA ILE A 154 -10.13 -15.08 -3.98
C ILE A 154 -11.48 -14.76 -4.62
N LYS A 155 -11.92 -15.55 -5.61
CA LYS A 155 -13.22 -15.35 -6.27
C LYS A 155 -14.37 -15.49 -5.28
N GLU A 156 -14.39 -16.57 -4.49
CA GLU A 156 -15.40 -16.79 -3.45
C GLU A 156 -15.43 -15.63 -2.44
N ARG A 157 -14.26 -15.15 -2.03
CA ARG A 157 -14.16 -14.04 -1.09
C ARG A 157 -14.69 -12.73 -1.66
N VAL A 158 -14.36 -12.45 -2.92
CA VAL A 158 -14.84 -11.26 -3.64
C VAL A 158 -16.36 -11.33 -3.83
N GLU A 159 -16.92 -12.49 -4.15
CA GLU A 159 -18.37 -12.70 -4.24
C GLU A 159 -19.06 -12.47 -2.89
N LEU A 160 -18.49 -13.00 -1.80
CA LEU A 160 -19.00 -12.78 -0.44
C LEU A 160 -19.01 -11.29 -0.06
N TRP A 161 -17.94 -10.54 -0.37
CA TRP A 161 -17.87 -9.09 -0.10
C TRP A 161 -18.71 -8.26 -1.06
N GLY A 162 -18.95 -8.76 -2.27
CA GLY A 162 -19.73 -8.10 -3.33
C GLY A 162 -21.25 -8.14 -3.12
N GLY A 163 -21.74 -8.85 -2.10
CA GLY A 163 -23.14 -8.76 -1.66
C GLY A 163 -24.16 -9.55 -2.49
N SER A 164 -23.81 -10.69 -3.09
CA SER A 164 -24.81 -11.63 -3.63
C SER A 164 -25.29 -12.69 -2.64
N ALA A 165 -24.81 -12.64 -1.39
CA ALA A 165 -25.39 -13.37 -0.27
C ALA A 165 -26.12 -12.38 0.66
N GLN A 166 -27.45 -12.36 0.50
CA GLN A 166 -28.50 -11.64 1.24
C GLN A 166 -28.82 -10.19 0.86
#